data_AF-V5IDR1-F1
#
_entry.id   AF-V5IDR1-F1
#
_cell.length_a   1.000
_cell.length_b   1.000
_cell.length_c   1.000
_cell.angle_alpha   90.00
_cell.angle_beta   90.00
_cell.angle_gamma   90.00
#
_symmetry.space_group_name_H-M   'P 1'
#
loop_
_entity.id
_entity.type
_entity.pdbx_description
1 polymer ?
#
loop_
_entity_poly.entity_id
_entity_poly.type
_entity_poly.pdbx_seq_one_letter_code
_entity_poly.pdbx_strand_id
1 'polypeptide(L)'
;CGRAVGLALCVLHVGRTYRDVVGVAFKYHDYDTMTAVLINATRHRPDLATLYSLGKSGQGRDLWVILLSSQSSNNKLMKPSMKYVANILV
;
A
#
# COMPACT_ATOMS: atom_id res chain seq x y z
N CYS A 1 -19.26 10.34 44.65
CA CYS A 1 -18.80 11.29 43.61
C CYS A 1 -17.84 10.61 42.65
N GLY A 2 -18.34 9.88 41.65
CA GLY A 2 -17.54 9.00 40.81
C GLY A 2 -17.95 9.02 39.35
N ARG A 3 -17.82 10.17 38.68
CA ARG A 3 -18.15 10.30 37.25
C ARG A 3 -17.11 11.05 36.40
N ALA A 4 -16.03 11.56 37.00
CA ALA A 4 -15.04 12.40 36.30
C ALA A 4 -13.80 11.64 35.78
N VAL A 5 -13.56 10.39 36.21
CA VAL A 5 -12.32 9.66 35.87
C VAL A 5 -12.43 8.87 34.55
N GLY A 6 -13.64 8.60 34.06
CA GLY A 6 -13.86 7.78 32.85
C GLY A 6 -13.58 8.47 31.51
N LEU A 7 -13.59 9.81 31.47
CA LEU A 7 -13.35 10.57 30.23
C LEU A 7 -11.86 10.82 29.95
N ALA A 8 -11.00 10.80 30.97
CA ALA A 8 -9.57 10.99 30.78
C ALA A 8 -8.88 9.77 30.13
N LEU A 9 -9.42 8.56 30.29
CA LEU A 9 -8.83 7.33 29.73
C LEU A 9 -9.20 7.12 28.24
N CYS A 10 -10.36 7.62 27.80
CA CYS A 10 -10.79 7.54 26.39
C CYS A 10 -10.01 8.48 25.48
N VAL A 11 -9.52 9.62 25.98
CA VAL A 11 -8.77 10.60 25.16
C VAL A 11 -7.29 10.19 25.01
N LEU A 12 -6.72 9.43 25.95
CA LEU A 12 -5.33 8.96 25.85
C LEU A 12 -5.13 7.79 24.87
N HIS A 13 -6.18 7.11 24.43
CA HIS A 13 -6.09 6.06 23.41
C HIS A 13 -6.17 6.59 21.97
N VAL A 14 -6.66 7.82 21.77
CA VAL A 14 -6.68 8.45 20.43
C VAL A 14 -5.30 9.01 20.05
N GLY A 15 -4.32 8.96 20.97
CA GLY A 15 -2.91 9.30 20.72
C GLY A 15 -2.03 8.11 20.33
N ARG A 16 -2.58 6.90 20.14
CA ARG A 16 -1.82 5.72 19.72
C ARG A 16 -1.69 5.70 18.20
N THR A 17 -0.66 6.39 17.73
CA THR A 17 0.08 6.12 16.48
C THR A 17 -0.77 6.10 15.21
N TYR A 18 -0.69 7.17 14.42
CA TYR A 18 -0.65 7.00 12.96
C TYR A 18 0.55 6.11 12.65
N ARG A 19 0.37 4.81 12.84
CA ARG A 19 1.39 3.80 12.60
C ARG A 19 1.50 3.77 11.11
N ASP A 20 2.59 4.32 10.59
CA ASP A 20 2.98 4.19 9.20
C ASP A 20 2.89 2.71 8.86
N VAL A 21 1.83 2.30 8.16
CA VAL A 21 1.45 0.89 8.03
C VAL A 21 2.49 0.14 7.18
N VAL A 22 3.40 0.88 6.51
CA VAL A 22 4.48 0.34 5.67
C VAL A 22 5.87 0.94 6.02
N GLY A 23 5.95 1.98 6.83
CA GLY A 23 7.20 2.63 7.25
C GLY A 23 7.98 3.25 6.09
N VAL A 24 7.31 3.84 5.09
CA VAL A 24 8.00 4.32 3.88
C VAL A 24 8.52 5.74 4.11
N ALA A 25 9.83 5.88 4.27
CA ALA A 25 10.46 7.19 4.45
C ALA A 25 10.24 8.11 3.23
N PHE A 26 9.88 9.37 3.46
CA PHE A 26 9.73 10.39 2.42
C PHE A 26 11.10 10.80 1.84
N LYS A 27 11.61 10.02 0.89
CA LYS A 27 12.84 10.28 0.15
C LYS A 27 12.75 9.70 -1.26
N TYR A 28 13.73 10.01 -2.10
CA TYR A 28 13.88 9.28 -3.36
C TYR A 28 14.22 7.82 -3.07
N HIS A 29 13.47 6.91 -3.70
CA HIS A 29 13.72 5.48 -3.68
C HIS A 29 14.31 5.07 -5.02
N ASP A 30 15.45 4.39 -5.00
CA ASP A 30 15.95 3.69 -6.18
C ASP A 30 15.09 2.46 -6.50
N TYR A 31 15.45 1.78 -7.58
CA TYR A 31 14.71 0.63 -8.08
C TYR A 31 14.62 -0.52 -7.06
N ASP A 32 15.72 -0.86 -6.39
CA ASP A 32 15.79 -1.99 -5.47
C ASP A 32 15.03 -1.70 -4.17
N THR A 33 15.20 -0.48 -3.65
CA THR A 33 14.48 0.02 -2.47
C THR A 33 12.97 0.08 -2.74
N MET A 34 12.55 0.61 -3.89
CA MET A 34 11.14 0.66 -4.26
C MET A 34 10.57 -0.76 -4.43
N THR A 35 11.33 -1.66 -5.06
CA THR A 35 10.92 -3.07 -5.22
C THR A 35 10.68 -3.73 -3.86
N ALA A 36 11.57 -3.54 -2.90
CA ALA A 36 11.41 -4.05 -1.54
C ALA A 36 10.17 -3.48 -0.84
N VAL A 37 9.90 -2.18 -1.00
CA VAL A 37 8.69 -1.54 -0.45
C VAL A 37 7.42 -2.14 -1.03
N LEU A 38 7.34 -2.33 -2.35
CA LEU A 38 6.17 -2.90 -3.01
C LEU A 38 5.93 -4.36 -2.59
N ILE A 39 6.99 -5.16 -2.49
CA ILE A 39 6.92 -6.54 -1.98
C ILE A 39 6.41 -6.55 -0.53
N ASN A 40 6.94 -5.68 0.33
CA ASN A 40 6.52 -5.64 1.73
C ASN A 40 5.06 -5.18 1.88
N ALA A 41 4.64 -4.18 1.11
CA ALA A 41 3.28 -3.65 1.11
C ALA A 41 2.25 -4.71 0.71
N THR A 42 2.54 -5.51 -0.32
CA THR A 42 1.65 -6.59 -0.77
C THR A 42 1.63 -7.77 0.20
N ARG A 43 2.76 -8.11 0.82
CA ARG A 43 2.84 -9.15 1.86
C ARG A 43 2.01 -8.83 3.11
N HIS A 44 1.84 -7.55 3.43
CA HIS A 44 1.00 -7.13 4.56
C HIS A 44 -0.48 -7.42 4.35
N ARG A 45 -0.97 -7.41 3.09
CA ARG A 45 -2.37 -7.57 2.72
C ARG A 45 -2.54 -8.42 1.45
N PRO A 46 -2.17 -9.71 1.49
CA PRO A 46 -2.21 -10.57 0.30
C PRO A 46 -3.64 -10.87 -0.19
N ASP A 47 -4.64 -10.63 0.65
CA ASP A 47 -6.05 -10.77 0.31
C ASP A 47 -6.62 -9.57 -0.48
N LEU A 48 -5.92 -8.42 -0.48
CA LEU A 48 -6.31 -7.22 -1.22
C LEU A 48 -5.31 -6.80 -2.29
N ALA A 49 -4.03 -7.14 -2.13
CA ALA A 49 -2.95 -6.60 -2.93
C ALA A 49 -2.11 -7.71 -3.56
N THR A 50 -1.99 -7.68 -4.89
CA THR A 50 -1.16 -8.61 -5.66
C THR A 50 -0.09 -7.83 -6.41
N LEU A 51 1.18 -8.19 -6.24
CA LEU A 51 2.31 -7.64 -6.99
C LEU A 51 2.62 -8.53 -8.19
N TYR A 52 2.73 -7.95 -9.38
CA TYR A 52 3.19 -8.64 -10.57
C TYR A 52 3.99 -7.72 -11.49
N SER A 53 4.74 -8.31 -12.41
CA SER A 53 5.52 -7.60 -13.43
C SER A 53 4.77 -7.62 -14.75
N LEU A 54 4.65 -6.46 -15.41
CA LEU A 54 4.12 -6.37 -16.78
C LEU A 54 5.17 -6.73 -17.84
N GLY A 55 6.43 -6.89 -17.45
CA GLY A 55 7.56 -7.08 -18.35
C GLY A 55 8.80 -6.36 -17.83
N LYS A 56 9.84 -6.34 -18.67
CA LYS A 56 11.11 -5.68 -18.34
C LYS A 56 11.26 -4.37 -19.12
N SER A 57 11.90 -3.38 -18.51
CA SER A 57 12.37 -2.18 -19.20
C SER A 57 13.53 -2.51 -20.15
N GLY A 58 13.95 -1.55 -20.98
CA GLY A 58 15.13 -1.70 -21.85
C GLY A 58 16.43 -1.98 -21.08
N GLN A 59 16.48 -1.67 -19.79
CA GLN A 59 17.60 -1.98 -18.89
C GLN A 59 17.40 -3.27 -18.08
N GLY A 60 16.39 -4.08 -18.40
CA GLY A 60 16.13 -5.36 -17.74
C GLY A 60 15.44 -5.27 -16.37
N ARG A 61 14.88 -4.11 -15.99
CA ARG A 61 14.19 -3.92 -14.70
C ARG A 61 12.70 -4.24 -14.81
N ASP A 62 12.11 -4.90 -13.82
CA ASP A 62 10.67 -5.17 -13.82
C ASP A 62 9.83 -3.89 -13.79
N LEU A 63 8.78 -3.90 -14.61
CA LEU A 63 7.72 -2.91 -14.60
C LEU A 63 6.66 -3.37 -13.60
N TRP A 64 6.86 -2.99 -12.34
CA TRP A 64 6.02 -3.41 -11.22
C TRP A 64 4.62 -2.82 -11.27
N VAL A 65 3.62 -3.66 -11.00
CA VAL A 65 2.22 -3.28 -10.81
C VAL A 65 1.67 -3.91 -9.53
N ILE A 66 1.02 -3.09 -8.70
CA ILE A 66 0.18 -3.57 -7.60
C ILE A 66 -1.27 -3.53 -8.07
N LEU A 67 -1.92 -4.69 -8.09
CA LEU A 67 -3.37 -4.80 -8.22
C LEU A 67 -4.01 -4.74 -6.84
N LEU A 68 -4.89 -3.77 -6.62
CA LEU A 68 -5.68 -3.63 -5.40
C LEU A 68 -7.14 -4.04 -5.66
N SER A 69 -7.56 -5.20 -5.14
CA SER A 69 -8.92 -5.69 -5.25
C SER A 69 -9.24 -6.73 -4.18
N SER A 70 -10.40 -6.61 -3.53
CA SER A 70 -10.92 -7.61 -2.57
C SER A 70 -11.35 -8.94 -3.18
N GLN A 71 -11.35 -9.05 -4.51
CA GLN A 71 -11.64 -10.28 -5.25
C GLN A 71 -10.56 -10.42 -6.33
N SER A 72 -9.85 -11.55 -6.35
CA SER A 72 -8.75 -11.81 -7.30
C SER A 72 -9.22 -12.11 -8.72
N SER A 73 -10.54 -12.24 -8.95
CA SER A 73 -11.11 -12.47 -10.28
C SER A 73 -11.22 -11.14 -11.04
N ASN A 74 -10.51 -11.06 -12.16
CA ASN A 74 -10.57 -9.93 -13.08
C ASN A 74 -11.98 -9.71 -13.62
N ASN A 75 -12.39 -8.45 -13.77
CA ASN A 75 -13.62 -8.00 -14.44
C ASN A 75 -14.93 -8.56 -13.85
N LYS A 76 -15.23 -8.22 -12.59
CA LYS A 76 -16.60 -8.35 -12.09
C LYS A 76 -17.49 -7.34 -12.81
N LEU A 77 -18.58 -7.81 -13.41
CA LEU A 77 -19.60 -6.94 -14.01
C LEU A 77 -20.05 -5.90 -12.98
N MET A 78 -20.16 -4.65 -13.41
CA MET A 78 -20.45 -3.47 -12.58
C MET A 78 -19.41 -3.08 -11.53
N LYS A 79 -18.16 -3.59 -11.61
CA LYS A 79 -17.03 -3.04 -10.84
C LYS A 79 -16.13 -2.21 -11.74
N PRO A 80 -16.01 -0.88 -11.55
CA PRO A 80 -15.12 -0.07 -12.36
C PRO A 80 -13.64 -0.42 -12.09
N SER A 81 -12.82 -0.34 -13.13
CA SER A 81 -11.37 -0.49 -13.05
C SER A 81 -10.69 0.87 -13.18
N MET A 82 -9.79 1.18 -12.25
CA MET A 82 -8.94 2.36 -12.29
C MET A 82 -7.47 1.93 -12.39
N LYS A 83 -6.65 2.73 -13.08
CA LYS A 83 -5.21 2.49 -13.25
C LYS A 83 -4.45 3.80 -13.08
N TYR A 84 -3.41 3.76 -12.25
CA TYR A 84 -2.47 4.85 -12.06
C TYR A 84 -1.11 4.42 -12.60
N VAL A 85 -0.56 5.21 -13.50
CA VAL A 85 0.77 5.00 -14.07
C VAL A 85 1.61 6.23 -13.74
N ALA A 86 2.81 6.01 -13.25
CA ALA A 86 3.73 7.05 -12.82
C ALA A 86 5.16 6.70 -13.24
N ASN A 87 6.07 7.68 -13.12
CA ASN A 87 7.48 7.52 -13.49
C ASN A 87 7.69 7.04 -14.94
N ILE A 88 6.82 7.52 -15.85
CA ILE A 88 7.00 7.33 -17.29
C ILE A 88 8.11 8.29 -17.72
N LEU A 89 9.22 7.75 -18.18
CA LEU A 89 10.25 8.49 -18.91
C LEU A 89 10.18 7.99 -20.35
N VAL A 90 9.90 8.91 -21.27
CA VAL A 90 9.94 8.68 -22.73
C VAL A 90 11.39 8.70 -23.19
#